data_AF-A0A934AB40-F1
#
_entry.id   AF-A0A934AB40-F1
#
_cell.length_a   1.000
_cell.length_b   1.000
_cell.length_c   1.000
_cell.angle_alpha   90.00
_cell.angle_beta   90.00
_cell.angle_gamma   90.00
#
_symmetry.space_group_name_H-M   'P 1'
#
loop_
_entity.id
_entity.type
_entity.pdbx_description
1 polymer ?
#
loop_
_entity_poly.entity_id
_entity_poly.type
_entity_poly.pdbx_seq_one_letter_code
_entity_poly.pdbx_strand_id
1 'polypeptide(L)'
;MNNNTKSTDVSEGILGDQIVQYFAFFEESSLKGIAKKCSRLMINENFGVICSEDYADPSFEEMQELVLEELRGNFDEKVAAAIAQTCPHLSDDQADAELIRLEKLYRKEHGEQIRAATHAAIKDLKARVKNLQKEVKTLRRKYTL
;
A
#
# COMPACT_ATOMS: atom_id res chain seq x y z
N MET A 1 -29.25 42.30 -7.20
CA MET A 1 -29.08 41.17 -6.27
C MET A 1 -27.81 40.45 -6.70
N ASN A 2 -26.70 40.66 -5.99
CA ASN A 2 -25.41 40.05 -6.32
C ASN A 2 -25.36 38.64 -5.72
N ASN A 3 -25.37 37.62 -6.57
CA ASN A 3 -25.08 36.25 -6.18
C ASN A 3 -23.58 36.13 -5.92
N ASN A 4 -23.21 36.09 -4.64
CA ASN A 4 -21.85 35.91 -4.19
C ASN A 4 -21.56 34.41 -4.04
N THR A 5 -21.38 33.72 -5.17
CA THR A 5 -20.89 32.32 -5.22
C THR A 5 -19.37 32.32 -5.32
N LYS A 6 -18.68 32.69 -4.24
CA LYS A 6 -17.22 32.50 -4.10
C LYS A 6 -16.88 32.38 -2.61
N SER A 7 -16.88 31.17 -2.05
CA SER A 7 -16.09 30.91 -0.83
C SER A 7 -15.95 29.46 -0.37
N THR A 8 -16.65 28.46 -0.92
CA THR A 8 -16.59 27.07 -0.38
C THR A 8 -15.42 26.25 -0.94
N ASP A 9 -15.11 26.41 -2.22
CA ASP A 9 -14.13 25.61 -2.98
C ASP A 9 -12.69 25.70 -2.44
N VAL A 10 -12.32 26.88 -1.91
CA VAL A 10 -10.96 27.12 -1.36
C VAL A 10 -10.79 26.44 0.02
N SER A 11 -11.87 26.31 0.80
CA SER A 11 -11.79 25.72 2.14
C SER A 11 -11.71 24.19 2.09
N GLU A 12 -12.41 23.56 1.14
CA GLU A 12 -12.39 22.11 0.94
C GLU A 12 -11.02 21.66 0.37
N GLY A 13 -10.43 22.42 -0.56
CA GLY A 13 -9.08 22.15 -1.07
C GLY A 13 -8.00 22.18 0.01
N ILE A 14 -8.04 23.19 0.89
CA ILE A 14 -7.10 23.31 2.03
C ILE A 14 -7.25 22.15 3.02
N LEU A 15 -8.49 21.69 3.24
CA LEU A 15 -8.77 20.60 4.14
C LEU A 15 -8.30 19.25 3.59
N GLY A 16 -8.49 19.01 2.29
CA GLY A 16 -7.97 17.83 1.61
C GLY A 16 -6.43 17.77 1.64
N ASP A 17 -5.77 18.91 1.42
CA ASP A 17 -4.31 19.02 1.50
C ASP A 17 -3.79 18.80 2.92
N GLN A 18 -4.52 19.28 3.95
CA GLN A 18 -4.22 19.01 5.35
C GLN A 18 -4.42 17.52 5.69
N ILE A 19 -5.50 16.89 5.25
CA ILE A 19 -5.74 15.47 5.48
C ILE A 19 -4.63 14.62 4.84
N VAL A 20 -4.21 14.97 3.62
CA VAL A 20 -3.09 14.29 2.93
C VAL A 20 -1.77 14.47 3.68
N GLN A 21 -1.49 15.68 4.18
CA GLN A 21 -0.27 15.94 4.94
C GLN A 21 -0.26 15.27 6.32
N TYR A 22 -1.39 15.25 7.04
CA TYR A 22 -1.47 14.73 8.41
C TYR A 22 -1.70 13.21 8.48
N PHE A 23 -2.37 12.62 7.48
CA PHE A 23 -2.71 11.19 7.45
C PHE A 23 -1.99 10.42 6.34
N ALA A 24 -0.89 10.98 5.81
CA ALA A 24 -0.09 10.40 4.74
C ALA A 24 0.14 8.87 4.91
N PHE A 25 0.09 8.12 3.80
CA PHE A 25 0.33 6.66 3.79
C PHE A 25 1.72 6.27 4.35
N PHE A 26 2.70 7.18 4.31
CA PHE A 26 4.10 6.87 4.51
C PHE A 26 4.71 7.55 5.73
N GLU A 27 4.78 6.81 6.84
CA GLU A 27 5.87 6.96 7.80
C GLU A 27 7.05 6.06 7.33
N GLU A 28 8.29 6.40 7.63
CA GLU A 28 9.44 5.57 7.20
C GLU A 28 9.37 4.12 7.75
N SER A 29 8.75 3.97 8.92
CA SER A 29 8.37 2.69 9.53
C SER A 29 7.30 1.94 8.73
N SER A 30 6.36 2.65 8.08
CA SER A 30 5.27 2.07 7.30
C SER A 30 5.73 1.52 5.95
N LEU A 31 6.69 2.16 5.27
CA LEU A 31 7.28 1.65 4.01
C LEU A 31 7.89 0.26 4.19
N LYS A 32 8.73 0.10 5.22
CA LYS A 32 9.34 -1.20 5.57
C LYS A 32 8.29 -2.21 6.02
N GLY A 33 7.25 -1.76 6.72
CA GLY A 33 6.12 -2.60 7.14
C GLY A 33 5.35 -3.17 5.94
N ILE A 34 4.99 -2.31 4.98
CA ILE A 34 4.27 -2.67 3.76
C ILE A 34 5.09 -3.64 2.92
N ALA A 35 6.38 -3.34 2.70
CA ALA A 35 7.27 -4.24 1.97
C ALA A 35 7.33 -5.65 2.58
N LYS A 36 7.42 -5.76 3.91
CA LYS A 36 7.42 -7.04 4.63
C LYS A 36 6.07 -7.75 4.59
N LYS A 37 4.97 -7.00 4.61
CA LYS A 37 3.62 -7.58 4.51
C LYS A 37 3.40 -8.17 3.11
N CYS A 38 3.77 -7.41 2.08
CA CYS A 38 3.74 -7.82 0.68
C CYS A 38 4.57 -9.09 0.44
N SER A 39 5.83 -9.10 0.89
CA SER A 39 6.69 -10.28 0.74
C SER A 39 6.13 -11.52 1.44
N ARG A 40 5.54 -11.35 2.63
CA ARG A 40 4.92 -12.45 3.39
C ARG A 40 3.67 -13.00 2.68
N LEU A 41 2.81 -12.14 2.13
CA LEU A 41 1.64 -12.57 1.36
C LEU A 41 2.06 -13.45 0.17
N MET A 42 3.05 -13.00 -0.61
CA MET A 42 3.56 -13.79 -1.74
C MET A 42 4.14 -15.12 -1.33
N ILE A 43 4.87 -15.18 -0.21
CA ILE A 43 5.37 -16.46 0.32
C ILE A 43 4.22 -17.37 0.69
N ASN A 44 3.20 -16.86 1.36
CA ASN A 44 2.08 -17.68 1.82
C ASN A 44 1.28 -18.25 0.65
N GLU A 45 1.01 -17.44 -0.37
CA GLU A 45 0.26 -17.85 -1.57
C GLU A 45 1.04 -18.84 -2.43
N ASN A 46 2.37 -18.72 -2.46
CA ASN A 46 3.23 -19.53 -3.32
C ASN A 46 4.07 -20.55 -2.54
N PHE A 47 3.76 -20.81 -1.27
CA PHE A 47 4.64 -21.59 -0.37
C PHE A 47 4.97 -22.98 -0.93
N GLY A 48 3.96 -23.67 -1.47
CA GLY A 48 4.13 -25.00 -2.07
C GLY A 48 5.10 -25.00 -3.26
N VAL A 49 4.97 -24.01 -4.16
CA VAL A 49 5.82 -23.85 -5.35
C VAL A 49 7.23 -23.38 -4.98
N ILE A 50 7.36 -22.52 -3.97
CA ILE A 50 8.65 -22.13 -3.39
C ILE A 50 9.40 -23.35 -2.87
N CYS A 51 8.70 -24.27 -2.20
CA CYS A 51 9.27 -25.50 -1.68
C CYS A 51 9.59 -26.55 -2.77
N SER A 52 8.98 -26.46 -3.96
CA SER A 52 9.27 -27.36 -5.08
C SER A 52 10.47 -26.93 -5.93
N GLU A 53 11.03 -25.74 -5.68
CA GLU A 53 12.08 -25.09 -6.48
C GLU A 53 11.61 -24.58 -7.87
N ASP A 54 10.30 -24.61 -8.15
CA ASP A 54 9.72 -24.12 -9.42
C ASP A 54 9.22 -22.66 -9.36
N TYR A 55 9.56 -21.96 -8.28
CA TYR A 55 9.08 -20.59 -8.06
C TYR A 55 9.75 -19.58 -8.99
N ALA A 56 8.92 -18.82 -9.70
CA ALA A 56 9.34 -17.64 -10.44
C ALA A 56 9.13 -16.38 -9.58
N ASP A 57 10.14 -15.52 -9.54
CA ASP A 57 10.00 -14.21 -8.91
C ASP A 57 8.90 -13.39 -9.62
N PRO A 58 8.08 -12.62 -8.87
CA PRO A 58 7.12 -11.71 -9.48
C PRO A 58 7.85 -10.59 -10.23
N SER A 59 7.20 -10.10 -11.27
CA SER A 59 7.58 -8.86 -11.96
C SER A 59 7.50 -7.65 -11.03
N PHE A 60 8.08 -6.54 -11.48
CA PHE A 60 8.00 -5.30 -10.72
C PHE A 60 6.55 -4.81 -10.63
N GLU A 61 5.82 -4.93 -11.72
CA GLU A 61 4.43 -4.52 -11.88
C GLU A 61 3.51 -5.32 -10.93
N GLU A 62 3.63 -6.65 -10.90
CA GLU A 62 2.84 -7.51 -9.98
C GLU A 62 3.10 -7.14 -8.51
N MET A 63 4.36 -6.90 -8.14
CA MET A 63 4.66 -6.47 -6.77
C MET A 63 4.16 -5.05 -6.48
N GLN A 64 4.18 -4.17 -7.48
CA GLN A 64 3.70 -2.79 -7.32
C GLN A 64 2.18 -2.75 -7.12
N GLU A 65 1.42 -3.60 -7.81
CA GLU A 65 -0.03 -3.74 -7.58
C GLU A 65 -0.32 -4.16 -6.14
N LEU A 66 0.38 -5.18 -5.64
CA LEU A 66 0.22 -5.64 -4.26
C LEU A 66 0.57 -4.55 -3.23
N VAL A 67 1.64 -3.80 -3.48
CA VAL A 67 2.02 -2.65 -2.63
C VAL A 67 0.93 -1.57 -2.66
N LEU A 68 0.35 -1.28 -3.82
CA LEU A 68 -0.72 -0.30 -3.96
C LEU A 68 -2.02 -0.72 -3.27
N GLU A 69 -2.36 -2.00 -3.31
CA GLU A 69 -3.52 -2.55 -2.59
C GLU A 69 -3.32 -2.45 -1.07
N GLU A 70 -2.14 -2.85 -0.58
CA GLU A 70 -1.79 -2.75 0.84
C GLU A 70 -1.76 -1.31 1.34
N LEU A 71 -1.27 -0.40 0.49
CA LEU A 71 -1.33 1.02 0.73
C LEU A 71 -2.79 1.47 0.83
N ARG A 72 -3.62 1.13 -0.15
CA ARG A 72 -5.02 1.58 -0.22
C ARG A 72 -5.81 1.13 1.01
N GLY A 73 -5.64 -0.11 1.46
CA GLY A 73 -6.30 -0.59 2.67
C GLY A 73 -5.96 0.25 3.93
N ASN A 74 -4.68 0.64 4.08
CA ASN A 74 -4.25 1.51 5.18
C ASN A 74 -4.77 2.95 5.04
N PHE A 75 -4.90 3.44 3.81
CA PHE A 75 -5.41 4.78 3.53
C PHE A 75 -6.90 4.87 3.78
N ASP A 76 -7.70 3.93 3.27
CA ASP A 76 -9.15 3.91 3.45
C ASP A 76 -9.48 3.89 4.95
N GLU A 77 -8.79 3.08 5.76
CA GLU A 77 -9.01 3.02 7.21
C GLU A 77 -8.74 4.36 7.92
N LYS A 78 -7.66 5.06 7.57
CA LYS A 78 -7.24 6.29 8.25
C LYS A 78 -7.97 7.53 7.71
N VAL A 79 -8.06 7.64 6.39
CA VAL A 79 -8.54 8.83 5.70
C VAL A 79 -10.06 8.87 5.66
N ALA A 80 -10.75 7.73 5.49
CA ALA A 80 -12.22 7.73 5.60
C ALA A 80 -12.67 8.18 6.99
N ALA A 81 -12.00 7.71 8.06
CA ALA A 81 -12.27 8.15 9.42
C ALA A 81 -11.99 9.66 9.62
N ALA A 82 -10.91 10.19 9.02
CA ALA A 82 -10.57 11.61 9.09
C ALA A 82 -11.58 12.49 8.33
N ILE A 83 -12.01 12.06 7.14
CA ILE A 83 -13.06 12.74 6.36
C ILE A 83 -14.36 12.78 7.16
N ALA A 84 -14.79 11.65 7.74
CA ALA A 84 -16.02 11.60 8.54
C ALA A 84 -15.98 12.54 9.77
N GLN A 85 -14.81 12.66 10.42
CA GLN A 85 -14.65 13.55 11.58
C GLN A 85 -14.58 15.03 11.21
N THR A 86 -13.87 15.35 10.13
CA THR A 86 -13.57 16.74 9.75
C THR A 86 -14.66 17.35 8.87
N CYS A 87 -15.34 16.51 8.10
CA CYS A 87 -16.41 16.88 7.17
C CYS A 87 -17.72 16.13 7.47
N PRO A 88 -18.31 16.25 8.67
CA PRO A 88 -19.52 15.50 9.05
C PRO A 88 -20.78 15.92 8.29
N HIS A 89 -20.70 16.98 7.49
CA HIS A 89 -21.79 17.52 6.69
C HIS A 89 -21.82 16.94 5.26
N LEU A 90 -20.78 16.20 4.85
CA LEU A 90 -20.78 15.51 3.58
C LEU A 90 -21.73 14.32 3.64
N SER A 91 -22.47 14.12 2.55
CA SER A 91 -23.16 12.85 2.31
C SER A 91 -22.15 11.74 2.03
N ASP A 92 -22.56 10.48 2.20
CA ASP A 92 -21.71 9.32 1.94
C ASP A 92 -21.11 9.35 0.52
N ASP A 93 -21.91 9.68 -0.49
CA ASP A 93 -21.46 9.81 -1.89
C ASP A 93 -20.37 10.89 -2.07
N GLN A 94 -20.45 11.98 -1.31
CA GLN A 94 -19.47 13.06 -1.36
C GLN A 94 -18.18 12.69 -0.61
N ALA A 95 -18.30 11.99 0.52
CA ALA A 95 -17.15 11.48 1.25
C ALA A 95 -16.37 10.45 0.41
N ASP A 96 -17.07 9.56 -0.30
CA ASP A 96 -16.46 8.58 -1.21
C ASP A 96 -15.77 9.27 -2.40
N ALA A 97 -16.41 10.29 -3.00
CA ALA A 97 -15.81 11.07 -4.08
C ALA A 97 -14.52 11.77 -3.62
N GLU A 98 -14.52 12.29 -2.40
CA GLU A 98 -13.36 12.96 -1.82
C GLU A 98 -12.24 11.96 -1.50
N LEU A 99 -12.57 10.78 -0.95
CA LEU A 99 -11.60 9.71 -0.71
C LEU A 99 -10.88 9.29 -2.00
N ILE A 100 -11.63 9.11 -3.09
CA ILE A 100 -11.07 8.79 -4.42
C ILE A 100 -10.17 9.93 -4.94
N ARG A 101 -10.58 11.19 -4.74
CA ARG A 101 -9.79 12.35 -5.16
C ARG A 101 -8.46 12.40 -4.42
N LEU A 102 -8.48 12.22 -3.11
CA LEU A 102 -7.28 12.22 -2.26
C LEU A 102 -6.37 11.03 -2.58
N GLU A 103 -6.92 9.83 -2.84
CA GLU A 103 -6.13 8.67 -3.24
C GLU A 103 -5.34 8.96 -4.54
N LYS A 104 -5.99 9.58 -5.54
CA LYS A 104 -5.34 9.95 -6.81
C LYS A 104 -4.24 10.98 -6.62
N LEU A 105 -4.50 12.01 -5.82
CA LEU A 105 -3.51 13.05 -5.51
C LEU A 105 -2.29 12.41 -4.83
N TYR A 106 -2.54 11.53 -3.85
CA TYR A 106 -1.50 10.84 -3.12
C TYR A 106 -0.63 9.96 -4.01
N ARG A 107 -1.23 9.11 -4.86
CA ARG A 107 -0.49 8.26 -5.81
C ARG A 107 0.44 9.07 -6.72
N LYS A 108 0.01 10.27 -7.11
CA LYS A 108 0.81 11.18 -7.93
C LYS A 108 1.96 11.78 -7.14
N GLU A 109 1.73 12.24 -5.91
CA GLU A 109 2.74 12.90 -5.07
C GLU A 109 3.78 11.92 -4.50
N HIS A 110 3.38 10.70 -4.21
CA HIS A 110 4.20 9.71 -3.51
C HIS A 110 4.66 8.54 -4.41
N GLY A 111 4.66 8.73 -5.73
CA GLY A 111 5.05 7.71 -6.71
C GLY A 111 6.44 7.11 -6.47
N GLU A 112 7.42 7.93 -6.07
CA GLU A 112 8.78 7.44 -5.78
C GLU A 112 8.84 6.59 -4.52
N GLN A 113 8.04 6.90 -3.49
CA GLN A 113 7.93 6.08 -2.28
C GLN A 113 7.25 4.75 -2.56
N ILE A 114 6.23 4.74 -3.43
CA ILE A 114 5.62 3.49 -3.92
C ILE A 114 6.67 2.62 -4.60
N ARG A 115 7.45 3.18 -5.55
CA ARG A 115 8.53 2.42 -6.22
C ARG A 115 9.59 1.92 -5.24
N ALA A 116 9.97 2.75 -4.27
CA ALA A 116 10.94 2.37 -3.23
C ALA A 116 10.41 1.21 -2.36
N ALA A 117 9.13 1.25 -1.98
CA ALA A 117 8.46 0.16 -1.28
C ALA A 117 8.42 -1.11 -2.11
N THR A 118 8.09 -1.01 -3.40
CA THR A 118 8.10 -2.14 -4.34
C THR A 118 9.48 -2.78 -4.42
N HIS A 119 10.55 -2.00 -4.63
CA HIS A 119 11.92 -2.53 -4.64
C HIS A 119 12.30 -3.20 -3.31
N ALA A 120 11.90 -2.60 -2.18
CA ALA A 120 12.13 -3.18 -0.87
C ALA A 120 11.39 -4.51 -0.69
N ALA A 121 10.15 -4.61 -1.16
CA ALA A 121 9.32 -5.81 -1.10
C ALA A 121 9.92 -6.95 -1.93
N ILE A 122 10.34 -6.66 -3.18
CA ILE A 122 11.03 -7.62 -4.05
C ILE A 122 12.32 -8.11 -3.38
N LYS A 123 13.13 -7.19 -2.85
CA LYS A 123 14.40 -7.55 -2.20
C LYS A 123 14.18 -8.45 -0.98
N ASP A 124 13.20 -8.12 -0.14
CA ASP A 124 12.86 -8.91 1.05
C ASP A 124 12.31 -10.30 0.66
N LEU A 125 11.43 -10.35 -0.36
CA LEU A 125 10.89 -11.60 -0.92
C LEU A 125 12.01 -12.52 -1.40
N LYS A 126 12.92 -12.03 -2.26
CA LYS A 126 14.05 -12.83 -2.78
C LYS A 126 14.93 -13.40 -1.67
N ALA A 127 15.21 -12.59 -0.65
CA ALA A 127 16.00 -13.03 0.50
C ALA A 127 15.30 -14.17 1.26
N ARG A 128 13.99 -14.06 1.47
CA ARG A 128 13.19 -15.08 2.18
C ARG A 128 13.01 -16.36 1.37
N VAL A 129 12.69 -16.26 0.07
CA VAL A 129 12.57 -17.41 -0.84
C VAL A 129 13.86 -18.22 -0.86
N LYS A 130 15.01 -17.54 -1.02
CA LYS A 130 16.32 -18.19 -0.99
C LYS A 130 16.58 -18.93 0.32
N ASN A 131 16.22 -18.34 1.46
CA ASN A 131 16.39 -18.97 2.76
C ASN A 131 15.48 -20.20 2.90
N LEU A 132 14.20 -20.09 2.52
CA LEU A 132 13.25 -21.21 2.55
C LEU A 132 13.72 -22.38 1.68
N GLN A 133 14.16 -22.13 0.44
CA GLN A 133 14.69 -23.17 -0.44
C GLN A 133 15.93 -23.86 0.15
N LYS A 134 16.83 -23.10 0.80
CA LYS A 134 17.99 -23.65 1.48
C LYS A 134 17.60 -24.55 2.66
N GLU A 135 16.60 -24.13 3.45
CA GLU A 135 16.07 -24.91 4.57
C GLU A 135 15.42 -26.20 4.09
N VAL A 136 14.55 -26.13 3.07
CA VAL A 136 13.91 -27.31 2.45
C VAL A 136 14.96 -28.29 1.93
N LYS A 137 15.98 -27.82 1.23
CA LYS A 137 17.09 -28.66 0.74
C LYS A 137 17.85 -29.34 1.88
N THR A 138 18.03 -28.65 3.00
CA THR A 138 18.70 -29.20 4.19
C THR A 138 17.84 -30.27 4.85
N LEU A 139 16.53 -30.04 4.96
CA LEU A 139 15.56 -31.01 5.50
C LEU A 139 15.47 -32.26 4.62
N ARG A 140 15.37 -32.12 3.29
CA ARG A 140 15.38 -33.26 2.36
C ARG A 140 16.64 -34.11 2.51
N ARG A 141 17.81 -33.49 2.64
CA ARG A 141 19.07 -34.23 2.88
C ARG A 141 19.10 -34.96 4.23
N LYS A 142 18.44 -34.43 5.25
CA LYS A 142 18.44 -35.01 6.61
C LYS A 142 17.46 -36.18 6.75
N TYR A 143 16.35 -36.17 6.00
CA TYR A 143 15.24 -37.11 6.19
C TYR A 143 14.90 -37.94 4.95
N THR A 144 15.61 -37.79 3.82
CA THR A 144 15.38 -38.54 2.58
C THR A 144 16.63 -39.25 2.04
N LEU A 145 17.81 -38.95 2.59
CA LEU A 145 19.03 -39.76 2.47
C LEU A 145 19.23 -40.54 3.77
#